data_AF-A0A4C2ER36-F1
#
_entry.id   AF-A0A4C2ER36-F1
#
_cell.length_a   1.000
_cell.length_b   1.000
_cell.length_c   1.000
_cell.angle_alpha   90.00
_cell.angle_beta   90.00
_cell.angle_gamma   90.00
#
_symmetry.space_group_name_H-M   'P 1'
#
loop_
_entity.id
_entity.type
_entity.pdbx_description
1 polymer ?
#
loop_
_entity_poly.entity_id
_entity_poly.type
_entity_poly.pdbx_seq_one_letter_code
_entity_poly.pdbx_strand_id
1 'polypeptide(L)'
;MTQLYDKLKEAPQTGVSRAALNFDERAEVRAIQVTGTAGLTQANNPGKFTDVFYLEGDEQAAAETFAEVNSALLAQVDFNARNVLQTSLSRELYDLLLDAAGDRDITKYPTVVVETRADGTRWVINRNRYESQVDRRYTTNETGSARVPPTTSPRAIYEQQGQTIAESDLMSTAIEGDIRQVLDYFRVAPAFDCDPVTTDDQQLGVQKRTE
;
A
#
# COMPACT_ATOMS: atom_id res chain seq x y z
N MET A 1 -7.62 37.32 4.46
CA MET A 1 -7.14 36.15 3.72
C MET A 1 -5.83 36.52 3.05
N THR A 2 -4.79 35.71 3.18
CA THR A 2 -3.48 35.96 2.57
C THR A 2 -3.43 35.39 1.15
N GLN A 3 -2.60 35.97 0.29
CA GLN A 3 -2.41 35.49 -1.09
C GLN A 3 -1.93 34.03 -1.14
N LEU A 4 -1.14 33.60 -0.14
CA LEU A 4 -0.69 32.22 -0.04
C LEU A 4 -1.86 31.29 0.27
N TYR A 5 -2.74 31.68 1.19
CA TYR A 5 -3.91 30.89 1.53
C TYR A 5 -4.88 30.79 0.34
N ASP A 6 -5.07 31.86 -0.43
CA ASP A 6 -5.88 31.82 -1.67
C ASP A 6 -5.32 30.80 -2.68
N LYS A 7 -4.00 30.76 -2.87
CA LYS A 7 -3.36 29.75 -3.72
C LYS A 7 -3.53 28.33 -3.20
N LEU A 8 -3.47 28.14 -1.88
CA LEU A 8 -3.65 26.83 -1.25
C LEU A 8 -5.09 26.30 -1.38
N LYS A 9 -6.09 27.15 -1.60
CA LYS A 9 -7.44 26.72 -1.96
C LYS A 9 -7.56 26.24 -3.40
N GLU A 10 -6.64 26.65 -4.27
CA GLU A 10 -6.64 26.25 -5.68
C GLU A 10 -5.88 24.93 -5.87
N ALA A 11 -4.72 24.79 -5.24
CA ALA A 11 -3.90 23.59 -5.28
C ALA A 11 -2.81 23.58 -4.19
N PRO A 12 -2.24 22.39 -3.86
CA PRO A 12 -1.05 22.28 -3.03
C PRO A 12 0.13 23.10 -3.56
N GLN A 13 0.95 23.64 -2.66
CA GLN A 13 2.05 24.57 -3.00
C GLN A 13 3.39 24.09 -2.45
N THR A 14 4.47 24.40 -3.18
CA THR A 14 5.87 24.16 -2.76
C THR A 14 6.63 25.46 -2.56
N GLY A 15 7.75 25.42 -1.81
CA GLY A 15 8.64 26.58 -1.66
C GLY A 15 8.04 27.79 -0.96
N VAL A 16 6.90 27.61 -0.28
CA VAL A 16 6.19 28.67 0.42
C VAL A 16 6.57 28.70 1.90
N SER A 17 6.53 29.90 2.50
CA SER A 17 6.79 30.07 3.92
C SER A 17 5.48 30.18 4.69
N ARG A 18 5.24 29.30 5.67
CA ARG A 18 4.10 29.40 6.61
C ARG A 18 4.07 30.74 7.35
N ALA A 19 5.19 31.45 7.44
CA ALA A 19 5.25 32.79 8.03
C ALA A 19 4.40 33.82 7.24
N ALA A 20 4.11 33.57 5.96
CA ALA A 20 3.27 34.43 5.12
C ALA A 20 1.76 34.26 5.37
N LEU A 21 1.35 33.26 6.16
CA LEU A 21 -0.03 33.02 6.58
C LEU A 21 -0.32 33.75 7.90
N ASN A 22 -1.58 34.13 8.13
CA ASN A 22 -2.03 34.59 9.45
C ASN A 22 -2.25 33.42 10.42
N PHE A 23 -2.62 33.70 11.67
CA PHE A 23 -2.74 32.67 12.71
C PHE A 23 -3.79 31.60 12.38
N ASP A 24 -5.00 32.00 11.98
CA ASP A 24 -6.09 31.07 11.68
C ASP A 24 -5.76 30.21 10.45
N GLU A 25 -5.24 30.84 9.40
CA GLU A 25 -4.80 30.16 8.18
C GLU A 25 -3.69 29.13 8.46
N ARG A 26 -2.74 29.43 9.36
CA ARG A 26 -1.68 28.48 9.73
C ARG A 26 -2.23 27.23 10.42
N ALA A 27 -3.34 27.35 11.15
CA ALA A 27 -3.95 26.22 11.86
C ALA A 27 -4.58 25.20 10.89
N GLU A 28 -5.06 25.69 9.74
CA GLU A 28 -5.69 24.89 8.71
C GLU A 28 -4.67 24.26 7.74
N VAL A 29 -3.56 24.95 7.49
CA VAL A 29 -2.53 24.45 6.57
C VAL A 29 -1.79 23.24 7.13
N ARG A 30 -1.82 22.15 6.35
CA ARG A 30 -1.07 20.92 6.53
C ARG A 30 0.18 20.91 5.65
N ALA A 31 1.10 19.99 5.91
CA ALA A 31 2.31 19.85 5.11
C ALA A 31 2.78 18.40 5.03
N ILE A 32 3.24 17.98 3.86
CA ILE A 32 4.06 16.79 3.67
C ILE A 32 5.51 17.24 3.85
N GLN A 33 6.10 16.89 4.99
CA GLN A 33 7.48 17.22 5.33
C GLN A 33 8.23 15.94 5.69
N VAL A 34 9.38 15.74 5.04
CA VAL A 34 10.21 14.55 5.27
C VAL A 34 11.43 14.97 6.05
N THR A 35 11.50 14.54 7.29
CA THR A 35 12.64 14.79 8.16
C THR A 35 13.66 13.67 8.00
N GLY A 36 14.92 14.03 7.73
CA GLY A 36 16.01 13.06 7.64
C GLY A 36 16.05 12.17 8.87
N THR A 37 16.11 10.85 8.64
CA THR A 37 16.11 9.85 9.71
C THR A 37 17.52 9.26 9.84
N ALA A 38 18.09 9.28 11.04
CA ALA A 38 19.39 8.67 11.31
C ALA A 38 19.31 7.13 11.26
N GLY A 39 20.39 6.48 10.80
CA GLY A 39 20.49 5.02 10.77
C GLY A 39 19.89 4.34 9.53
N LEU A 40 19.41 5.12 8.54
CA LEU A 40 19.04 4.60 7.22
C LEU A 40 20.23 4.65 6.24
N THR A 41 20.26 3.73 5.29
CA THR A 41 21.21 3.76 4.17
C THR A 41 20.94 4.97 3.27
N GLN A 42 21.92 5.37 2.45
CA GLN A 42 21.76 6.51 1.53
C GLN A 42 20.59 6.32 0.54
N ALA A 43 20.38 5.11 0.03
CA ALA A 43 19.23 4.79 -0.82
C ALA A 43 17.90 5.04 -0.08
N ASN A 44 17.85 4.81 1.23
CA ASN A 44 16.65 5.00 2.05
C ASN A 44 16.56 6.40 2.69
N ASN A 45 17.53 7.27 2.42
CA ASN A 45 17.59 8.66 2.86
C ASN A 45 18.39 9.50 1.84
N PRO A 46 17.85 9.70 0.62
CA PRO A 46 18.61 10.25 -0.51
C PRO A 46 18.91 11.75 -0.39
N GLY A 47 18.33 12.44 0.59
CA GLY A 47 18.55 13.85 0.84
C GLY A 47 17.31 14.56 1.35
N LYS A 48 17.30 15.88 1.18
CA LYS A 48 16.19 16.74 1.60
C LYS A 48 15.12 16.78 0.50
N PHE A 49 13.92 16.32 0.83
CA PHE A 49 12.73 16.48 -0.01
C PHE A 49 12.23 17.93 0.03
N THR A 50 11.57 18.34 -1.05
CA THR A 50 10.81 19.59 -1.13
C THR A 50 9.48 19.39 -0.42
N ASP A 51 9.24 20.24 0.59
CA ASP A 51 7.99 20.25 1.35
C ASP A 51 6.81 20.70 0.46
N VAL A 52 5.66 20.05 0.64
CA VAL A 52 4.38 20.42 0.00
C VAL A 52 3.40 20.85 1.09
N PHE A 53 2.79 22.02 0.92
CA PHE A 53 1.77 22.56 1.82
C PHE A 53 0.39 22.45 1.16
N TYR A 54 -0.63 22.11 1.93
CA TYR A 54 -1.98 21.84 1.42
C TYR A 54 -3.05 22.13 2.50
N LEU A 55 -4.33 22.12 2.11
CA LEU A 55 -5.46 22.23 3.03
C LEU A 55 -6.07 20.84 3.28
N GLU A 56 -6.72 20.68 4.44
CA GLU A 56 -7.41 19.43 4.78
C GLU A 56 -8.42 19.04 3.69
N GLY A 57 -8.37 17.78 3.24
CA GLY A 57 -9.14 17.26 2.11
C GLY A 57 -8.37 17.19 0.78
N ASP A 58 -7.22 17.85 0.68
CA ASP A 58 -6.36 17.83 -0.52
C ASP A 58 -5.20 16.81 -0.41
N GLU A 59 -5.29 15.80 0.47
CA GLU A 59 -4.20 14.86 0.76
C GLU A 59 -3.72 14.15 -0.50
N GLN A 60 -4.65 13.73 -1.38
CA GLN A 60 -4.32 13.05 -2.63
C GLN A 60 -3.58 13.99 -3.60
N ALA A 61 -4.11 15.19 -3.83
CA ALA A 61 -3.46 16.17 -4.70
C ALA A 61 -2.07 16.58 -4.16
N ALA A 62 -1.94 16.66 -2.83
CA ALA A 62 -0.67 16.97 -2.17
C ALA A 62 0.35 15.84 -2.37
N ALA A 63 -0.07 14.58 -2.29
CA ALA A 63 0.78 13.42 -2.57
C ALA A 63 1.23 13.38 -4.03
N GLU A 64 0.32 13.66 -4.98
CA GLU A 64 0.64 13.78 -6.41
C GLU A 64 1.66 14.87 -6.68
N THR A 65 1.44 16.07 -6.13
CA THR A 65 2.37 17.21 -6.24
C THR A 65 3.73 16.87 -5.63
N PHE A 66 3.74 16.20 -4.47
CA PHE A 66 4.98 15.79 -3.82
C PHE A 66 5.74 14.77 -4.68
N ALA A 67 5.03 13.80 -5.27
CA ALA A 67 5.61 12.78 -6.12
C ALA A 67 6.23 13.36 -7.39
N GLU A 68 5.55 14.32 -8.02
CA GLU A 68 6.04 15.03 -9.19
C GLU A 68 7.34 15.81 -8.88
N VAL A 69 7.27 16.69 -7.87
CA VAL A 69 8.37 17.61 -7.54
C VAL A 69 9.60 16.87 -6.99
N ASN A 70 9.39 15.74 -6.32
CA ASN A 70 10.46 14.94 -5.72
C ASN A 70 10.79 13.67 -6.50
N SER A 71 10.30 13.51 -7.74
CA SER A 71 10.45 12.30 -8.56
C SER A 71 11.88 11.75 -8.62
N ALA A 72 12.89 12.62 -8.80
CA ALA A 72 14.29 12.23 -8.85
C ALA A 72 14.83 11.65 -7.53
N LEU A 73 14.33 12.13 -6.38
CA LEU A 73 14.67 11.57 -5.07
C LEU A 73 13.89 10.28 -4.81
N LEU A 74 12.61 10.24 -5.18
CA LEU A 74 11.76 9.06 -5.03
C LEU A 74 12.28 7.87 -5.83
N ALA A 75 12.80 8.10 -7.04
CA ALA A 75 13.42 7.05 -7.86
C ALA A 75 14.67 6.40 -7.22
N GLN A 76 15.24 7.02 -6.17
CA GLN A 76 16.37 6.46 -5.42
C GLN A 76 15.92 5.69 -4.16
N VAL A 77 14.68 5.89 -3.72
CA VAL A 77 14.14 5.25 -2.52
C VAL A 77 13.81 3.79 -2.81
N ASP A 78 14.30 2.90 -1.95
CA ASP A 78 13.86 1.52 -1.96
C ASP A 78 12.56 1.37 -1.15
N PHE A 79 11.43 1.35 -1.85
CA PHE A 79 10.10 1.18 -1.24
C PHE A 79 9.84 -0.23 -0.71
N ASN A 80 10.73 -1.19 -0.96
CA ASN A 80 10.64 -2.55 -0.42
C ASN A 80 11.30 -2.66 0.96
N ALA A 81 12.13 -1.69 1.32
CA ALA A 81 12.76 -1.57 2.62
C ALA A 81 12.13 -0.44 3.45
N ARG A 82 12.43 -0.45 4.75
CA ARG A 82 12.12 0.69 5.62
C ARG A 82 12.87 1.93 5.13
N ASN A 83 12.13 2.99 4.83
CA ASN A 83 12.66 4.23 4.24
C ASN A 83 12.21 5.48 5.02
N VAL A 84 12.82 6.61 4.68
CA VAL A 84 12.61 7.91 5.35
C VAL A 84 11.18 8.45 5.23
N LEU A 85 10.46 8.11 4.16
CA LEU A 85 9.09 8.54 3.95
C LEU A 85 8.16 7.81 4.93
N GLN A 86 8.34 6.50 5.06
CA GLN A 86 7.58 5.68 6.01
C GLN A 86 7.76 6.12 7.47
N THR A 87 8.93 6.69 7.82
CA THR A 87 9.19 7.17 9.19
C THR A 87 8.70 8.60 9.44
N SER A 88 8.53 9.40 8.39
CA SER A 88 8.17 10.82 8.51
C SER A 88 6.68 11.09 8.34
N LEU A 89 5.95 10.19 7.67
CA LEU A 89 4.59 10.42 7.23
C LEU A 89 3.60 9.50 7.96
N SER A 90 2.34 9.93 8.03
CA SER A 90 1.27 9.02 8.42
C SER A 90 1.15 7.90 7.37
N ARG A 91 0.58 6.78 7.78
CA ARG A 91 0.44 5.64 6.88
C ARG A 91 -0.47 5.96 5.69
N GLU A 92 -1.53 6.75 5.88
CA GLU A 92 -2.39 7.17 4.77
C GLU A 92 -1.63 7.99 3.73
N LEU A 93 -0.85 8.99 4.17
CA LEU A 93 -0.07 9.84 3.26
C LEU A 93 1.03 9.04 2.55
N TYR A 94 1.69 8.13 3.26
CA TYR A 94 2.68 7.24 2.65
C TYR A 94 2.06 6.36 1.57
N ASP A 95 0.88 5.81 1.82
CA ASP A 95 0.15 5.01 0.85
C ASP A 95 -0.26 5.85 -0.39
N LEU A 96 -0.78 7.07 -0.20
CA LEU A 96 -1.08 7.98 -1.32
C LEU A 96 0.16 8.33 -2.15
N LEU A 97 1.32 8.47 -1.51
CA LEU A 97 2.58 8.69 -2.22
C LEU A 97 3.02 7.48 -3.04
N LEU A 98 2.82 6.26 -2.53
CA LEU A 98 3.11 5.06 -3.30
C LEU A 98 2.21 4.94 -4.54
N ASP A 99 0.94 5.34 -4.41
CA ASP A 99 0.02 5.42 -5.55
C ASP A 99 0.50 6.46 -6.58
N ALA A 100 0.83 7.67 -6.11
CA ALA A 100 1.27 8.76 -6.96
C ALA A 100 2.63 8.50 -7.66
N ALA A 101 3.54 7.78 -6.99
CA ALA A 101 4.82 7.37 -7.56
C ALA A 101 4.69 6.20 -8.56
N GLY A 102 3.53 5.53 -8.59
CA GLY A 102 3.31 4.35 -9.44
C GLY A 102 4.03 3.09 -8.95
N ASP A 103 4.44 3.04 -7.68
CA ASP A 103 5.20 1.93 -7.10
C ASP A 103 4.31 0.77 -6.62
N ARG A 104 3.00 0.92 -6.76
CA ARG A 104 2.02 -0.14 -6.49
C ARG A 104 0.81 -0.05 -7.41
N ASP A 105 0.24 -1.22 -7.68
CA ASP A 105 -1.05 -1.39 -8.32
C ASP A 105 -2.02 -2.06 -7.34
N ILE A 106 -3.21 -1.48 -7.17
CA ILE A 106 -4.22 -1.95 -6.22
C ILE A 106 -5.49 -2.35 -6.96
N THR A 107 -5.84 -3.63 -6.82
CA THR A 107 -7.13 -4.16 -7.26
C THR A 107 -7.98 -4.52 -6.05
N LYS A 108 -9.18 -3.92 -5.95
CA LYS A 108 -10.15 -4.22 -4.88
C LYS A 108 -11.17 -5.24 -5.36
N TYR A 109 -11.26 -6.37 -4.67
CA TYR A 109 -12.29 -7.39 -4.84
C TYR A 109 -13.35 -7.25 -3.74
N PRO A 110 -14.46 -8.03 -3.77
CA PRO A 110 -15.50 -7.93 -2.76
C PRO A 110 -15.00 -8.13 -1.31
N THR A 111 -14.12 -9.10 -1.07
CA THR A 111 -13.67 -9.47 0.29
C THR A 111 -12.18 -9.26 0.54
N VAL A 112 -11.38 -9.09 -0.51
CA VAL A 112 -9.93 -8.85 -0.42
C VAL A 112 -9.49 -7.66 -1.27
N VAL A 113 -8.36 -7.07 -0.92
CA VAL A 113 -7.61 -6.10 -1.71
C VAL A 113 -6.28 -6.74 -2.06
N VAL A 114 -5.93 -6.70 -3.35
CA VAL A 114 -4.65 -7.18 -3.84
C VAL A 114 -3.81 -5.98 -4.24
N GLU A 115 -2.67 -5.81 -3.56
CA GLU A 115 -1.65 -4.82 -3.92
C GLU A 115 -0.47 -5.56 -4.56
N THR A 116 -0.08 -5.16 -5.77
CA THR A 116 1.14 -5.62 -6.43
C THR A 116 2.16 -4.48 -6.38
N ARG A 117 3.33 -4.74 -5.81
CA ARG A 117 4.43 -3.77 -5.74
C ARG A 117 5.36 -3.90 -6.95
N ALA A 118 6.15 -2.85 -7.21
CA ALA A 118 7.09 -2.80 -8.32
C ALA A 118 8.10 -3.96 -8.35
N ASP A 119 8.49 -4.50 -7.19
CA ASP A 119 9.40 -5.66 -7.08
C ASP A 119 8.72 -7.00 -7.40
N GLY A 120 7.39 -7.01 -7.61
CA GLY A 120 6.57 -8.20 -7.83
C GLY A 120 5.99 -8.81 -6.56
N THR A 121 6.31 -8.28 -5.38
CA THR A 121 5.67 -8.67 -4.11
C THR A 121 4.18 -8.40 -4.20
N ARG A 122 3.35 -9.37 -3.79
CA ARG A 122 1.90 -9.19 -3.72
C ARG A 122 1.40 -9.31 -2.30
N TRP A 123 0.61 -8.34 -1.89
CA TRP A 123 -0.18 -8.40 -0.67
C TRP A 123 -1.62 -8.76 -0.98
N VAL A 124 -2.16 -9.73 -0.25
CA VAL A 124 -3.57 -10.10 -0.30
C VAL A 124 -4.15 -9.84 1.08
N ILE A 125 -4.98 -8.81 1.18
CA ILE A 125 -5.41 -8.23 2.45
C ILE A 125 -6.94 -8.30 2.53
N ASN A 126 -7.49 -8.73 3.66
CA ASN A 126 -8.91 -8.64 3.93
C ASN A 126 -9.39 -7.20 3.72
N ARG A 127 -10.47 -7.00 2.97
CA ARG A 127 -10.93 -5.65 2.59
C ARG A 127 -11.29 -4.77 3.78
N ASN A 128 -11.97 -5.31 4.80
CA ASN A 128 -12.30 -4.54 5.99
C ASN A 128 -11.04 -4.13 6.75
N ARG A 129 -10.05 -5.02 6.85
CA ARG A 129 -8.74 -4.71 7.44
C ARG A 129 -8.03 -3.62 6.64
N TYR A 130 -8.04 -3.72 5.31
CA TYR A 130 -7.48 -2.70 4.43
C TYR A 130 -8.14 -1.34 4.68
N GLU A 131 -9.46 -1.27 4.76
CA GLU A 131 -10.17 0.02 4.87
C GLU A 131 -10.12 0.61 6.30
N SER A 132 -10.13 -0.22 7.35
CA SER A 132 -10.29 0.24 8.74
C SER A 132 -9.03 0.22 9.61
N GLN A 133 -7.97 -0.50 9.22
CA GLN A 133 -6.78 -0.71 10.06
C GLN A 133 -5.50 -0.29 9.35
N VAL A 134 -5.41 0.99 8.98
CA VAL A 134 -4.32 1.58 8.18
C VAL A 134 -2.92 1.15 8.66
N ASP A 135 -2.63 1.32 9.94
CA ASP A 135 -1.31 1.01 10.53
C ASP A 135 -0.98 -0.49 10.59
N ARG A 136 -1.99 -1.36 10.45
CA ARG A 136 -1.88 -2.82 10.59
C ARG A 136 -2.18 -3.55 9.28
N ARG A 137 -2.34 -2.87 8.15
CA ARG A 137 -2.63 -3.48 6.85
C ARG A 137 -1.63 -4.57 6.42
N TYR A 138 -0.35 -4.35 6.70
CA TYR A 138 0.77 -5.13 6.13
C TYR A 138 1.54 -5.95 7.18
N THR A 139 0.91 -6.38 8.26
CA THR A 139 1.52 -7.34 9.18
C THR A 139 1.15 -8.77 8.80
N THR A 140 2.12 -9.66 8.82
CA THR A 140 1.94 -11.11 8.63
C THR A 140 1.80 -11.86 9.96
N ASN A 141 1.96 -11.18 11.10
CA ASN A 141 1.85 -11.78 12.44
C ASN A 141 0.41 -11.84 12.96
N GLU A 142 -0.57 -11.37 12.18
CA GLU A 142 -1.98 -11.29 12.54
C GLU A 142 -2.85 -11.83 11.38
N THR A 143 -4.09 -12.19 11.67
CA THR A 143 -5.03 -12.68 10.66
C THR A 143 -5.54 -11.57 9.76
N GLY A 144 -5.72 -11.84 8.47
CA GLY A 144 -6.30 -10.88 7.53
C GLY A 144 -5.34 -10.25 6.53
N SER A 145 -4.06 -10.65 6.53
CA SER A 145 -3.10 -10.25 5.49
C SER A 145 -2.14 -11.39 5.16
N ALA A 146 -1.91 -11.61 3.88
CA ALA A 146 -0.89 -12.51 3.37
C ALA A 146 0.07 -11.79 2.43
N ARG A 147 1.35 -12.16 2.48
CA ARG A 147 2.41 -11.69 1.59
C ARG A 147 2.86 -12.85 0.71
N VAL A 148 2.77 -12.66 -0.60
CA VAL A 148 3.29 -13.57 -1.62
C VAL A 148 4.60 -12.97 -2.16
N PRO A 149 5.75 -13.67 -2.01
CA PRO A 149 7.04 -13.14 -2.45
C PRO A 149 7.13 -13.07 -3.98
N PRO A 150 8.03 -12.24 -4.53
CA PRO A 150 8.12 -11.99 -5.96
C PRO A 150 8.62 -13.21 -6.76
N THR A 151 9.25 -14.18 -6.09
CA THR A 151 9.70 -15.44 -6.71
C THR A 151 8.57 -16.38 -7.09
N THR A 152 7.33 -16.08 -6.71
CA THR A 152 6.14 -16.84 -7.08
C THR A 152 4.97 -15.92 -7.44
N SER A 153 3.89 -16.49 -7.97
CA SER A 153 2.66 -15.76 -8.22
C SER A 153 1.46 -16.53 -7.68
N PRO A 154 0.37 -15.86 -7.27
CA PRO A 154 -0.87 -16.53 -6.90
C PRO A 154 -1.37 -17.48 -7.99
N ARG A 155 -1.18 -17.12 -9.27
CA ARG A 155 -1.52 -17.97 -10.42
C ARG A 155 -0.68 -19.24 -10.47
N ALA A 156 0.64 -19.12 -10.35
CA ALA A 156 1.53 -20.28 -10.34
C ALA A 156 1.24 -21.20 -9.14
N ILE A 157 0.99 -20.62 -7.96
CA ILE A 157 0.57 -21.38 -6.77
C ILE A 157 -0.72 -22.14 -7.08
N TYR A 158 -1.75 -21.45 -7.58
CA TYR A 158 -3.02 -22.09 -7.93
C TYR A 158 -2.84 -23.25 -8.93
N GLU A 159 -2.07 -23.06 -10.00
CA GLU A 159 -1.87 -24.06 -11.05
C GLU A 159 -1.08 -25.29 -10.57
N GLN A 160 -0.09 -25.11 -9.69
CA GLN A 160 0.73 -26.20 -9.16
C GLN A 160 -0.02 -27.14 -8.20
N GLN A 161 -1.09 -26.65 -7.56
CA GLN A 161 -1.87 -27.46 -6.63
C GLN A 161 -2.80 -28.44 -7.34
N GLY A 162 -3.30 -29.43 -6.58
CA GLY A 162 -4.28 -30.39 -7.06
C GLY A 162 -5.64 -29.80 -7.41
N GLN A 163 -6.63 -30.67 -7.60
CA GLN A 163 -8.01 -30.28 -7.91
C GLN A 163 -8.67 -29.52 -6.75
N THR A 164 -8.38 -29.92 -5.52
CA THR A 164 -8.79 -29.24 -4.31
C THR A 164 -7.56 -28.62 -3.69
N ILE A 165 -7.68 -27.35 -3.27
CA ILE A 165 -6.63 -26.59 -2.60
C ILE A 165 -7.16 -26.20 -1.21
N ALA A 166 -6.60 -26.82 -0.19
CA ALA A 166 -6.90 -26.54 1.21
C ALA A 166 -5.88 -25.59 1.83
N GLU A 167 -6.17 -25.07 3.02
CA GLU A 167 -5.24 -24.25 3.79
C GLU A 167 -3.88 -24.94 4.01
N SER A 168 -3.89 -26.24 4.32
CA SER A 168 -2.66 -27.01 4.55
C SER A 168 -1.75 -27.12 3.33
N ASP A 169 -2.33 -27.14 2.12
CA ASP A 169 -1.55 -27.24 0.89
C ASP A 169 -0.71 -25.99 0.67
N LEU A 170 -1.26 -24.84 1.07
CA LEU A 170 -0.59 -23.56 0.97
C LEU A 170 0.41 -23.28 2.10
N MET A 171 0.33 -23.99 3.24
CA MET A 171 1.32 -23.86 4.33
C MET A 171 2.73 -24.24 3.91
N SER A 172 2.87 -25.11 2.91
CA SER A 172 4.16 -25.55 2.39
C SER A 172 4.81 -24.56 1.42
N THR A 173 4.09 -23.49 1.06
CA THR A 173 4.55 -22.49 0.09
C THR A 173 5.36 -21.38 0.75
N ALA A 174 5.91 -20.47 -0.06
CA ALA A 174 6.63 -19.30 0.43
C ALA A 174 5.70 -18.13 0.88
N ILE A 175 4.39 -18.36 0.97
CA ILE A 175 3.44 -17.34 1.43
C ILE A 175 3.66 -17.08 2.93
N GLU A 176 3.71 -15.82 3.32
CA GLU A 176 3.78 -15.42 4.72
C GLU A 176 2.44 -14.84 5.19
N GLY A 177 2.09 -15.08 6.46
CA GLY A 177 0.88 -14.54 7.08
C GLY A 177 -0.35 -15.42 6.87
N ASP A 178 -1.52 -14.78 6.74
CA ASP A 178 -2.81 -15.47 6.74
C ASP A 178 -3.20 -16.01 5.36
N ILE A 179 -2.79 -17.23 5.09
CA ILE A 179 -3.02 -18.00 3.86
C ILE A 179 -4.49 -18.04 3.42
N ARG A 180 -5.44 -17.92 4.35
CA ARG A 180 -6.87 -17.84 4.05
C ARG A 180 -7.21 -16.66 3.15
N GLN A 181 -6.45 -15.57 3.21
CA GLN A 181 -6.64 -14.44 2.31
C GLN A 181 -6.30 -14.81 0.86
N VAL A 182 -5.32 -15.69 0.63
CA VAL A 182 -4.96 -16.17 -0.71
C VAL A 182 -6.03 -17.11 -1.26
N LEU A 183 -6.57 -18.01 -0.43
CA LEU A 183 -7.73 -18.83 -0.82
C LEU A 183 -8.95 -17.97 -1.14
N ASP A 184 -9.23 -16.95 -0.32
CA ASP A 184 -10.34 -16.04 -0.56
C ASP A 184 -10.13 -15.24 -1.85
N TYR A 185 -8.89 -14.86 -2.15
CA TYR A 185 -8.53 -14.25 -3.43
C TYR A 185 -8.82 -15.18 -4.62
N PHE A 186 -8.45 -16.46 -4.55
CA PHE A 186 -8.81 -17.44 -5.59
C PHE A 186 -10.32 -17.50 -5.80
N ARG A 187 -11.10 -17.49 -4.71
CA ARG A 187 -12.56 -17.55 -4.77
C ARG A 187 -13.20 -16.34 -5.44
N VAL A 188 -12.68 -15.12 -5.21
CA VAL A 188 -13.35 -13.88 -5.65
C VAL A 188 -12.77 -13.25 -6.90
N ALA A 189 -11.55 -13.60 -7.30
CA ALA A 189 -10.93 -13.02 -8.48
C ALA A 189 -11.31 -13.81 -9.74
N PRO A 190 -11.81 -13.16 -10.81
CA PRO A 190 -12.23 -13.83 -12.05
C PRO A 190 -11.12 -14.62 -12.74
N ALA A 191 -9.87 -14.36 -12.40
CA ALA A 191 -8.70 -15.05 -12.95
C ALA A 191 -8.57 -16.50 -12.46
N PHE A 192 -9.36 -16.95 -11.49
CA PHE A 192 -9.33 -18.31 -10.97
C PHE A 192 -10.70 -18.95 -11.10
N ASP A 193 -10.74 -20.13 -11.72
CA ASP A 193 -11.99 -20.85 -11.94
C ASP A 193 -12.15 -21.94 -10.89
N CYS A 194 -12.75 -21.56 -9.76
CA CYS A 194 -12.94 -22.45 -8.61
C CYS A 194 -14.22 -22.14 -7.83
N ASP A 195 -14.65 -23.11 -7.05
CA ASP A 195 -15.74 -22.99 -6.09
C ASP A 195 -15.23 -23.19 -4.65
N PRO A 196 -15.79 -22.47 -3.66
CA PRO A 196 -15.43 -22.68 -2.27
C PRO A 196 -15.89 -24.06 -1.80
N VAL A 197 -15.05 -24.76 -1.06
CA VAL A 197 -15.35 -26.06 -0.47
C VAL A 197 -14.88 -26.14 0.98
N THR A 198 -15.44 -27.08 1.72
CA THR A 198 -14.92 -27.51 3.02
C THR A 198 -14.39 -28.93 2.85
N THR A 199 -13.13 -29.16 3.20
CA THR A 199 -12.52 -30.49 3.10
C THR A 199 -13.06 -31.43 4.18
N ASP A 200 -12.81 -32.73 4.02
CA ASP A 200 -13.21 -33.75 5.01
C ASP A 200 -12.66 -33.44 6.42
N ASP A 201 -11.46 -32.86 6.47
CA ASP A 201 -10.79 -32.40 7.70
C ASP A 201 -11.31 -31.04 8.22
N GLN A 202 -12.46 -30.57 7.73
CA GLN A 202 -13.11 -29.31 8.11
C GLN A 202 -12.29 -28.05 7.81
N GLN A 203 -11.34 -28.11 6.85
CA GLN A 203 -10.59 -26.93 6.42
C GLN A 203 -11.35 -26.19 5.34
N LEU A 204 -11.18 -24.86 5.30
CA LEU A 204 -11.62 -24.08 4.14
C LEU A 204 -10.68 -24.36 2.96
N GLY A 205 -11.25 -24.38 1.76
CA GLY A 205 -10.50 -24.56 0.55
C GLY A 205 -11.25 -24.08 -0.68
N VAL A 206 -10.63 -24.26 -1.83
CA VAL A 206 -11.25 -24.06 -3.14
C VAL A 206 -11.08 -25.32 -3.98
N GLN A 207 -12.10 -25.67 -4.73
CA GLN A 207 -12.05 -26.75 -5.72
C GLN A 207 -12.05 -26.12 -7.11
N LYS A 208 -11.03 -26.42 -7.91
CA LYS A 208 -10.97 -25.98 -9.30
C LYS A 208 -12.19 -26.50 -10.04
N ARG A 209 -12.76 -25.73 -10.96
CA ARG A 209 -13.76 -26.27 -11.89
C ARG A 209 -13.02 -27.06 -12.96
N THR A 210 -13.46 -28.31 -13.18
CA THR A 210 -13.08 -29.06 -14.38
C THR A 210 -13.91 -28.54 -15.55
N GLU A 211 -13.25 -28.22 -16.66
CA GLU A 211 -13.90 -28.03 -17.97
C GLU A 211 -14.71 -29.27 -18.38
#